data_AF-A0A9N8HF87-F1
#
_entry.id   AF-A0A9N8HF87-F1
#
_cell.length_a   1.000
_cell.length_b   1.000
_cell.length_c   1.000
_cell.angle_alpha   90.00
_cell.angle_beta   90.00
_cell.angle_gamma   90.00
#
_symmetry.space_group_name_H-M   'P 1'
#
loop_
_entity.id
_entity.type
_entity.pdbx_description
1 polymer ?
#
loop_
_entity_poly.entity_id
_entity_poly.type
_entity_poly.pdbx_seq_one_letter_code
_entity_poly.pdbx_strand_id
1 'polypeptide(L)'
;MTVSPAPQESQVAHATRKSIKKNFPMGSVMSKGADNPITLHSVNDDVFVRFWSLIGETMLVDGELARSTKEAIANLISTRNDCPICINAHCALQAAATRAETYQQKKKQKSDAKDKAAAAKESKGLEEERKRHKQALDYAGLVFDAMENKQDMDALSSDSSSGSNRRFSRLSDGARAECALVVVLFVHMNRVVSAILGEEMSTAMFSVPRAAAKVMESKGMVQFMSRVMSPLLSSSFETKLEAGLTASLFPNNDDGAAGISQAPLPPHLRGALLAGVERANALARLQHWVDNYCKETLVGYGIVSKNLIRFLDEAKVSPPEFSIYSPEVLLEWADTDVPEKMKQWGGLDASQQTIGAVLMLTEVAPQVVHSQTRYWDSLVQLLGNKMARTVVVWWSLRLALKEAKGLDQEIDAQTMMGLLSQ
;
A
#
# COMPACT_ATOMS: atom_id res chain seq x y z
N MET A 1 -0.47 40.66 -15.04
CA MET A 1 -0.09 39.24 -14.99
C MET A 1 -1.37 38.43 -15.12
N THR A 2 -1.59 37.80 -16.27
CA THR A 2 -2.74 36.91 -16.50
C THR A 2 -2.46 35.59 -15.79
N VAL A 3 -3.28 35.23 -14.79
CA VAL A 3 -3.20 33.94 -14.12
C VAL A 3 -3.48 32.86 -15.17
N SER A 4 -2.49 32.03 -15.49
CA SER A 4 -2.73 30.86 -16.35
C SER A 4 -3.84 30.01 -15.72
N PRO A 5 -4.82 29.54 -16.50
CA PRO A 5 -5.88 28.69 -15.96
C PRO A 5 -5.27 27.47 -15.28
N ALA A 6 -5.88 27.03 -14.18
CA ALA A 6 -5.46 25.83 -13.50
C ALA A 6 -5.41 24.65 -14.50
N PRO A 7 -4.42 23.73 -14.39
CA PRO A 7 -4.35 22.57 -15.26
C PRO A 7 -5.67 21.83 -15.22
N GLN A 8 -6.27 21.57 -16.38
CA GLN A 8 -7.52 20.84 -16.48
C GLN A 8 -7.29 19.39 -16.02
N GLU A 9 -8.05 18.94 -15.02
CA GLU A 9 -8.01 17.55 -14.55
C GLU A 9 -8.32 16.61 -15.72
N SER A 10 -7.52 15.55 -15.90
CA SER A 10 -7.80 14.59 -16.96
C SER A 10 -9.10 13.83 -16.69
N GLN A 11 -9.74 13.37 -17.75
CA GLN A 11 -10.94 12.53 -17.64
C GLN A 11 -10.70 11.26 -16.80
N VAL A 12 -9.48 10.71 -16.87
CA VAL A 12 -9.08 9.51 -16.11
C VAL A 12 -8.99 9.81 -14.61
N ALA A 13 -8.33 10.92 -14.22
CA ALA A 13 -8.26 11.33 -12.81
C ALA A 13 -9.65 11.62 -12.24
N HIS A 14 -10.49 12.30 -13.02
CA HIS A 14 -11.87 12.57 -12.65
C HIS A 14 -12.69 11.28 -12.45
N ALA A 15 -12.60 10.33 -13.38
CA ALA A 15 -13.27 9.04 -13.28
C ALA A 15 -12.76 8.23 -12.06
N THR A 16 -11.46 8.27 -11.79
CA THR A 16 -10.83 7.64 -10.62
C THR A 16 -11.39 8.23 -9.33
N ARG A 17 -11.44 9.56 -9.19
CA ARG A 17 -12.04 10.22 -8.01
C ARG A 17 -13.52 9.86 -7.83
N LYS A 18 -14.27 9.77 -8.93
CA LYS A 18 -15.67 9.34 -8.90
C LYS A 18 -15.81 7.90 -8.41
N SER A 19 -14.92 7.00 -8.85
CA SER A 19 -14.88 5.61 -8.36
C SER A 19 -14.55 5.55 -6.87
N ILE A 20 -13.54 6.29 -6.41
CA ILE A 20 -13.19 6.41 -4.97
C ILE A 20 -14.40 6.90 -4.18
N LYS A 21 -15.05 7.98 -4.63
CA LYS A 21 -16.21 8.55 -3.96
C LYS A 21 -17.37 7.55 -3.84
N LYS A 22 -17.57 6.72 -4.87
CA LYS A 22 -18.65 5.74 -4.92
C LYS A 22 -18.39 4.54 -4.02
N ASN A 23 -17.17 4.00 -4.04
CA ASN A 23 -16.89 2.67 -3.48
C ASN A 23 -16.15 2.71 -2.14
N PHE A 24 -15.49 3.83 -1.79
CA PHE A 24 -14.75 3.93 -0.54
C PHE A 24 -15.64 4.53 0.56
N PRO A 25 -15.67 3.95 1.79
CA PRO A 25 -16.48 4.46 2.90
C PRO A 25 -16.17 5.93 3.26
N MET A 26 -14.90 6.35 3.12
CA MET A 26 -14.49 7.76 3.28
C MET A 26 -14.34 8.48 1.94
N GLY A 27 -14.92 7.96 0.87
CA GLY A 27 -14.68 8.40 -0.50
C GLY A 27 -15.00 9.87 -0.73
N SER A 28 -16.01 10.44 -0.06
CA SER A 28 -16.29 11.88 -0.20
C SER A 28 -15.23 12.79 0.44
N VAL A 29 -14.50 12.30 1.45
CA VAL A 29 -13.38 13.03 2.08
C VAL A 29 -12.11 12.75 1.27
N MET A 30 -11.83 11.48 1.01
CA MET A 30 -10.63 11.00 0.32
C MET A 30 -10.59 11.34 -1.17
N SER A 31 -11.72 11.59 -1.84
CA SER A 31 -11.70 12.04 -3.25
C SER A 31 -11.34 13.52 -3.38
N LYS A 32 -11.43 14.29 -2.29
CA LYS A 32 -11.15 15.73 -2.28
C LYS A 32 -9.70 15.97 -1.85
N GLY A 33 -9.09 16.98 -2.46
CA GLY A 33 -7.73 17.39 -2.15
C GLY A 33 -6.65 16.57 -2.83
N ALA A 34 -5.41 17.06 -2.71
CA ALA A 34 -4.20 16.37 -3.15
C ALA A 34 -3.51 15.61 -2.00
N ASP A 35 -3.77 15.99 -0.75
CA ASP A 35 -2.95 15.61 0.40
C ASP A 35 -3.66 14.62 1.35
N ASN A 36 -4.12 13.50 0.81
CA ASN A 36 -4.51 12.34 1.59
C ASN A 36 -3.82 11.07 1.04
N PRO A 37 -3.72 9.99 1.84
CA PRO A 37 -2.94 8.82 1.47
C PRO A 37 -3.23 8.26 0.07
N ILE A 38 -4.51 8.27 -0.36
CA ILE A 38 -4.90 7.76 -1.68
C ILE A 38 -4.59 8.81 -2.77
N THR A 39 -4.98 10.07 -2.57
CA THR A 39 -4.80 11.12 -3.60
C THR A 39 -3.37 11.62 -3.74
N LEU A 40 -2.44 11.26 -2.85
CA LEU A 40 -1.02 11.52 -3.05
C LEU A 40 -0.51 10.99 -4.40
N HIS A 41 -1.15 9.94 -4.91
CA HIS A 41 -0.84 9.35 -6.22
C HIS A 41 -1.38 10.18 -7.39
N SER A 42 -2.34 11.11 -7.16
CA SER A 42 -2.88 12.01 -8.18
C SER A 42 -1.87 13.06 -8.68
N VAL A 43 -0.64 13.03 -8.19
CA VAL A 43 0.50 13.74 -8.81
C VAL A 43 0.80 13.24 -10.22
N ASN A 44 0.38 12.01 -10.55
CA ASN A 44 0.41 11.46 -11.89
C ASN A 44 -0.87 10.66 -12.14
N ASP A 45 -1.67 11.06 -13.13
CA ASP A 45 -2.98 10.45 -13.38
C ASP A 45 -2.88 8.95 -13.69
N ASP A 46 -1.78 8.54 -14.35
CA ASP A 46 -1.52 7.17 -14.79
C ASP A 46 -1.20 6.25 -13.60
N VAL A 47 -0.41 6.71 -12.62
CA VAL A 47 -0.21 5.96 -11.37
C VAL A 47 -1.45 5.99 -10.49
N PHE A 48 -2.18 7.10 -10.48
CA PHE A 48 -3.36 7.24 -9.61
C PHE A 48 -4.43 6.20 -9.91
N VAL A 49 -4.74 6.00 -11.19
CA VAL A 49 -5.75 5.02 -11.62
C VAL A 49 -5.30 3.57 -11.33
N ARG A 50 -4.02 3.24 -11.57
CA ARG A 50 -3.46 1.90 -11.33
C ARG A 50 -3.35 1.58 -9.85
N PHE A 51 -2.92 2.55 -9.08
CA PHE A 51 -2.82 2.42 -7.64
C PHE A 51 -4.20 2.26 -7.00
N TRP A 52 -5.18 3.06 -7.42
CA TRP A 52 -6.57 2.90 -7.01
C TRP A 52 -7.13 1.52 -7.39
N SER A 53 -6.79 1.00 -8.57
CA SER A 53 -7.14 -0.36 -8.97
C SER A 53 -6.62 -1.39 -7.98
N LEU A 54 -5.34 -1.33 -7.62
CA LEU A 54 -4.75 -2.25 -6.66
C LEU A 54 -5.42 -2.16 -5.28
N ILE A 55 -5.65 -0.94 -4.78
CA ILE A 55 -6.38 -0.72 -3.52
C ILE A 55 -7.79 -1.31 -3.63
N GLY A 56 -8.56 -0.93 -4.65
CA GLY A 56 -9.96 -1.34 -4.80
C GLY A 56 -10.14 -2.85 -4.79
N GLU A 57 -9.36 -3.55 -5.62
CA GLU A 57 -9.44 -5.02 -5.73
C GLU A 57 -8.90 -5.72 -4.46
N THR A 58 -7.83 -5.23 -3.85
CA THR A 58 -7.24 -5.87 -2.67
C THR A 58 -8.08 -5.62 -1.43
N MET A 59 -8.47 -4.36 -1.21
CA MET A 59 -9.09 -3.92 0.02
C MET A 59 -10.61 -4.07 -0.02
N LEU A 60 -11.28 -3.60 -1.07
CA LEU A 60 -12.74 -3.44 -1.05
C LEU A 60 -13.49 -4.66 -1.59
N VAL A 61 -12.97 -5.28 -2.65
CA VAL A 61 -13.57 -6.49 -3.22
C VAL A 61 -13.47 -7.64 -2.24
N ASP A 62 -14.55 -8.40 -2.13
CA ASP A 62 -14.59 -9.58 -1.27
C ASP A 62 -13.56 -10.62 -1.72
N GLY A 63 -12.94 -11.28 -0.75
CA GLY A 63 -11.87 -12.23 -1.00
C GLY A 63 -11.93 -13.38 -0.01
N GLU A 64 -10.76 -13.99 0.20
CA GLU A 64 -10.59 -15.06 1.17
C GLU A 64 -10.55 -14.52 2.60
N LEU A 65 -10.11 -13.27 2.78
CA LEU A 65 -10.07 -12.57 4.05
C LEU A 65 -11.25 -11.63 4.22
N ALA A 66 -11.85 -11.63 5.42
CA ALA A 66 -12.81 -10.63 5.84
C ALA A 66 -12.20 -9.21 5.79
N ARG A 67 -13.03 -8.20 5.54
CA ARG A 67 -12.60 -6.81 5.44
C ARG A 67 -11.96 -6.34 6.74
N SER A 68 -12.52 -6.70 7.89
CA SER A 68 -11.95 -6.39 9.20
C SER A 68 -10.54 -6.97 9.40
N THR A 69 -10.27 -8.16 8.86
CA THR A 69 -8.95 -8.79 8.87
C THR A 69 -7.96 -8.01 8.00
N LYS A 70 -8.36 -7.60 6.79
CA LYS A 70 -7.51 -6.76 5.91
C LYS A 70 -7.14 -5.44 6.57
N GLU A 71 -8.10 -4.76 7.21
CA GLU A 71 -7.86 -3.51 7.93
C GLU A 71 -6.98 -3.70 9.19
N ALA A 72 -7.13 -4.84 9.88
CA ALA A 72 -6.27 -5.19 11.00
C ALA A 72 -4.81 -5.42 10.57
N ILE A 73 -4.59 -6.07 9.42
CA ILE A 73 -3.26 -6.21 8.82
C ILE A 73 -2.71 -4.83 8.45
N ALA A 74 -3.49 -3.99 7.77
CA ALA A 74 -3.08 -2.62 7.42
C ALA A 74 -2.65 -1.80 8.65
N ASN A 75 -3.39 -1.91 9.75
CA ASN A 75 -3.06 -1.27 11.02
C ASN A 75 -1.79 -1.85 11.65
N LEU A 76 -1.60 -3.18 11.61
CA LEU A 76 -0.38 -3.85 12.09
C LEU A 76 0.85 -3.32 11.35
N ILE A 77 0.82 -3.30 10.02
CA ILE A 77 1.92 -2.82 9.19
C ILE A 77 2.19 -1.33 9.44
N SER A 78 1.13 -0.52 9.51
CA SER A 78 1.26 0.91 9.79
C SER A 78 1.83 1.20 11.18
N THR A 79 1.55 0.35 12.16
CA THR A 79 2.13 0.43 13.51
C THR A 79 3.62 0.09 13.48
N ARG A 80 4.02 -0.95 12.74
CA ARG A 80 5.44 -1.31 12.61
C ARG A 80 6.26 -0.28 11.84
N ASN A 81 5.63 0.40 10.89
CA ASN A 81 6.22 1.51 10.12
C ASN A 81 6.08 2.88 10.80
N ASP A 82 5.60 2.95 12.04
CA ASP A 82 5.39 4.19 12.79
C ASP A 82 4.68 5.29 11.97
N CYS A 83 3.64 4.93 11.20
CA CYS A 83 2.91 5.86 10.34
C CYS A 83 1.59 6.32 11.00
N PRO A 84 1.55 7.47 11.70
CA PRO A 84 0.42 7.83 12.56
C PRO A 84 -0.87 8.04 11.76
N ILE A 85 -0.73 8.58 10.55
CA ILE A 85 -1.85 8.79 9.63
C ILE A 85 -2.50 7.44 9.28
N CYS A 86 -1.73 6.45 8.85
CA CYS A 86 -2.31 5.17 8.48
C CYS A 86 -2.84 4.41 9.70
N ILE A 87 -2.16 4.44 10.85
CA ILE A 87 -2.64 3.81 12.10
C ILE A 87 -4.04 4.32 12.47
N ASN A 88 -4.22 5.64 12.53
CA ASN A 88 -5.50 6.23 12.91
C ASN A 88 -6.61 5.88 11.90
N ALA A 89 -6.30 5.92 10.60
CA ALA A 89 -7.27 5.61 9.54
C ALA A 89 -7.71 4.14 9.59
N HIS A 90 -6.75 3.22 9.69
CA HIS A 90 -7.02 1.78 9.69
C HIS A 90 -7.63 1.30 11.00
N CYS A 91 -7.31 1.91 12.15
CA CYS A 91 -8.02 1.64 13.40
C CYS A 91 -9.52 1.99 13.28
N ALA A 92 -9.84 3.15 12.70
CA ALA A 92 -11.22 3.57 12.49
C ALA A 92 -11.96 2.67 11.49
N LEU A 93 -11.32 2.32 10.37
CA LEU A 93 -11.89 1.44 9.34
C LEU A 93 -12.07 0.00 9.84
N GLN A 94 -11.09 -0.54 10.57
CA GLN A 94 -11.17 -1.86 11.20
C GLN A 94 -12.38 -1.92 12.15
N ALA A 95 -12.55 -0.92 13.02
CA ALA A 95 -13.68 -0.87 13.94
C ALA A 95 -15.04 -0.80 13.21
N ALA A 96 -15.11 -0.07 12.09
CA ALA A 96 -16.32 0.00 11.27
C ALA A 96 -16.61 -1.33 10.56
N ALA A 97 -15.61 -1.96 9.94
CA ALA A 97 -15.73 -3.25 9.26
C ALA A 97 -16.18 -4.36 10.23
N THR A 98 -15.53 -4.49 11.39
CA THR A 98 -15.90 -5.48 12.41
C THR A 98 -17.35 -5.34 12.85
N ARG A 99 -17.86 -4.10 13.00
CA ARG A 99 -19.27 -3.88 13.38
C ARG A 99 -20.24 -4.26 12.27
N ALA A 100 -19.92 -3.93 11.01
CA ALA A 100 -20.74 -4.31 9.87
C ALA A 100 -20.84 -5.83 9.73
N GLU A 101 -19.70 -6.53 9.82
CA GLU A 101 -19.64 -7.99 9.78
C GLU A 101 -20.40 -8.64 10.96
N THR A 102 -20.22 -8.11 12.18
CA THR A 102 -20.97 -8.58 13.36
C THR A 102 -22.48 -8.39 13.20
N TYR A 103 -22.91 -7.28 12.59
CA TYR A 103 -24.32 -7.02 12.33
C TYR A 103 -24.89 -8.01 11.31
N GLN A 104 -24.18 -8.27 10.21
CA GLN A 104 -24.55 -9.26 9.20
C GLN A 104 -24.64 -10.67 9.80
N GLN A 105 -23.66 -11.05 10.63
CA GLN A 105 -23.68 -12.32 11.36
C GLN A 105 -24.91 -12.42 12.27
N LYS A 106 -25.20 -11.41 13.09
CA LYS A 106 -26.40 -11.40 13.96
C LYS A 106 -27.71 -11.47 13.16
N LYS A 107 -27.77 -10.83 11.98
CA LYS A 107 -28.93 -10.90 11.08
C LYS A 107 -29.14 -12.33 10.58
N LYS A 108 -28.06 -13.02 10.21
CA LYS A 108 -28.06 -14.44 9.82
C LYS A 108 -28.41 -15.37 11.00
N GLN A 109 -27.87 -15.12 12.20
CA GLN A 109 -28.25 -15.86 13.42
C GLN A 109 -29.74 -15.79 13.69
N LYS A 110 -30.36 -14.62 13.51
CA LYS A 110 -31.80 -14.46 13.72
C LYS A 110 -32.63 -15.20 12.67
N SER A 111 -32.18 -15.30 11.42
CA SER A 111 -32.85 -16.14 10.43
C SER A 111 -32.71 -17.63 10.75
N ASP A 112 -31.54 -18.01 11.25
CA ASP A 112 -31.15 -19.41 11.44
C ASP A 112 -31.55 -19.96 12.82
N ALA A 113 -31.78 -19.11 13.83
CA ALA A 113 -32.15 -19.49 15.20
C ALA A 113 -33.50 -20.23 15.32
N LYS A 114 -34.27 -20.30 14.23
CA LYS A 114 -35.42 -21.23 14.12
C LYS A 114 -34.96 -22.69 14.06
N ASP A 115 -33.68 -22.94 13.82
CA ASP A 115 -33.02 -24.24 13.76
C ASP A 115 -31.85 -24.30 14.78
N LYS A 116 -32.00 -25.13 15.82
CA LYS A 116 -30.98 -25.32 16.87
C LYS A 116 -29.66 -25.91 16.33
N ALA A 117 -29.71 -26.73 15.29
CA ALA A 117 -28.51 -27.32 14.69
C ALA A 117 -27.69 -26.24 13.94
N ALA A 118 -28.37 -25.31 13.29
CA ALA A 118 -27.73 -24.18 12.62
C ALA A 118 -26.98 -23.26 13.60
N ALA A 119 -27.56 -22.97 14.77
CA ALA A 119 -26.94 -22.13 15.79
C ALA A 119 -25.62 -22.70 16.36
N ALA A 120 -25.56 -24.02 16.60
CA ALA A 120 -24.35 -24.67 17.09
C ALA A 120 -23.22 -24.67 16.03
N LYS A 121 -23.58 -24.91 14.76
CA LYS A 121 -22.64 -24.85 13.63
C LYS A 121 -22.05 -23.45 13.46
N GLU A 122 -22.86 -22.41 13.67
CA GLU A 122 -22.42 -21.03 13.55
C GLU A 122 -21.44 -20.61 14.66
N SER A 123 -21.70 -20.97 15.92
CA SER A 123 -20.76 -20.69 17.02
C SER A 123 -19.37 -21.29 16.77
N LYS A 124 -19.32 -22.50 16.23
CA LYS A 124 -18.06 -23.14 15.83
C LYS A 124 -17.38 -22.38 14.68
N GLY A 125 -18.16 -21.88 13.71
CA GLY A 125 -17.66 -21.05 12.61
C GLY A 125 -17.00 -19.75 13.08
N LEU A 126 -17.61 -19.06 14.05
CA LEU A 126 -17.04 -17.82 14.61
C LEU A 126 -15.68 -18.04 15.30
N GLU A 127 -15.54 -19.14 16.03
CA GLU A 127 -14.27 -19.48 16.68
C GLU A 127 -13.18 -19.84 15.66
N GLU A 128 -13.51 -20.55 14.59
CA GLU A 128 -12.55 -20.82 13.51
C GLU A 128 -12.17 -19.54 12.74
N GLU A 129 -13.10 -18.62 12.50
CA GLU A 129 -12.81 -17.33 11.88
C GLU A 129 -11.88 -16.48 12.75
N ARG A 130 -12.09 -16.48 14.08
CA ARG A 130 -11.18 -15.80 15.02
C ARG A 130 -9.77 -16.38 14.98
N LYS A 131 -9.64 -17.71 14.88
CA LYS A 131 -8.33 -18.37 14.73
C LYS A 131 -7.69 -18.04 13.38
N ARG A 132 -8.48 -18.02 12.30
CA ARG A 132 -8.05 -17.64 10.95
C ARG A 132 -7.55 -16.19 10.93
N HIS A 133 -8.29 -15.26 11.53
CA HIS A 133 -7.89 -13.86 11.71
C HIS A 133 -6.54 -13.73 12.42
N LYS A 134 -6.35 -14.44 13.54
CA LYS A 134 -5.07 -14.44 14.25
C LYS A 134 -3.92 -14.96 13.37
N GLN A 135 -4.13 -16.08 12.68
CA GLN A 135 -3.11 -16.62 11.77
C GLN A 135 -2.79 -15.66 10.62
N ALA A 136 -3.78 -14.92 10.10
CA ALA A 136 -3.59 -13.91 9.07
C ALA A 136 -2.68 -12.76 9.56
N LEU A 137 -2.88 -12.28 10.79
CA LEU A 137 -2.02 -11.27 11.42
C LEU A 137 -0.59 -11.79 11.67
N ASP A 138 -0.46 -13.01 12.20
CA ASP A 138 0.84 -13.64 12.44
C ASP A 138 1.62 -13.82 11.12
N TYR A 139 0.92 -14.25 10.05
CA TYR A 139 1.50 -14.40 8.72
C TYR A 139 1.89 -13.06 8.11
N ALA A 140 1.03 -12.04 8.21
CA ALA A 140 1.33 -10.71 7.70
C ALA A 140 2.54 -10.07 8.40
N GLY A 141 2.68 -10.27 9.72
CA GLY A 141 3.87 -9.84 10.45
C GLY A 141 5.14 -10.52 9.93
N LEU A 142 5.08 -11.83 9.67
CA LEU A 142 6.20 -12.58 9.09
C LEU A 142 6.56 -12.09 7.67
N VAL A 143 5.56 -11.84 6.82
CA VAL A 143 5.80 -11.26 5.48
C VAL A 143 6.46 -9.90 5.59
N PHE A 144 5.96 -9.02 6.46
CA PHE A 144 6.56 -7.71 6.69
C PHE A 144 8.02 -7.79 7.15
N ASP A 145 8.31 -8.65 8.13
CA ASP A 145 9.68 -8.84 8.62
C ASP A 145 10.62 -9.37 7.52
N ALA A 146 10.11 -10.22 6.62
CA ALA A 146 10.85 -10.70 5.47
C ALA A 146 11.13 -9.59 4.44
N MET A 147 10.17 -8.68 4.23
CA MET A 147 10.32 -7.53 3.34
C MET A 147 11.37 -6.55 3.90
N GLU A 148 11.20 -6.10 5.14
CA GLU A 148 12.06 -5.07 5.75
C GLU A 148 13.49 -5.56 6.01
N ASN A 149 13.67 -6.81 6.46
CA ASN A 149 15.00 -7.36 6.74
C ASN A 149 15.66 -7.98 5.50
N LYS A 150 15.01 -7.93 4.33
CA LYS A 150 15.45 -8.59 3.09
C LYS A 150 15.78 -10.07 3.31
N GLN A 151 15.06 -10.71 4.25
CA GLN A 151 15.26 -12.09 4.64
C GLN A 151 14.49 -13.05 3.73
N ASP A 152 14.97 -14.28 3.66
CA ASP A 152 14.24 -15.34 2.98
C ASP A 152 13.04 -15.77 3.84
N MET A 153 11.86 -15.84 3.22
CA MET A 153 10.65 -16.35 3.87
C MET A 153 10.85 -17.79 4.34
N ASP A 154 11.60 -18.57 3.57
CA ASP A 154 11.91 -19.96 3.92
C ASP A 154 12.77 -20.01 5.17
N ALA A 155 13.75 -19.11 5.32
CA ALA A 155 14.58 -19.03 6.52
C ALA A 155 13.74 -18.70 7.77
N LEU A 156 12.80 -17.76 7.67
CA LEU A 156 11.87 -17.42 8.75
C LEU A 156 10.87 -18.54 9.08
N SER A 157 10.64 -19.45 8.13
CA SER A 157 9.80 -20.63 8.31
C SER A 157 10.58 -21.85 8.83
N SER A 158 11.89 -21.90 8.55
CA SER A 158 12.75 -23.09 8.70
C SER A 158 13.14 -23.44 10.14
N ASP A 159 12.75 -22.62 11.13
CA ASP A 159 13.02 -22.87 12.55
C ASP A 159 12.19 -24.04 13.14
N SER A 160 11.71 -24.97 12.30
CA SER A 160 11.16 -26.25 12.76
C SER A 160 11.24 -27.32 11.67
N SER A 161 12.02 -28.35 11.96
CA SER A 161 11.87 -29.69 11.38
C SER A 161 10.37 -30.04 11.21
N SER A 162 9.87 -30.07 9.96
CA SER A 162 8.51 -30.48 9.56
C SER A 162 7.29 -29.66 10.05
N GLY A 163 7.50 -28.51 10.72
CA GLY A 163 6.43 -27.81 11.46
C GLY A 163 5.81 -26.57 10.79
N SER A 164 6.49 -25.91 9.86
CA SER A 164 6.10 -24.56 9.39
C SER A 164 4.74 -24.52 8.69
N ASN A 165 4.42 -25.52 7.88
CA ASN A 165 3.14 -25.61 7.18
C ASN A 165 1.95 -25.79 8.17
N ARG A 166 2.21 -26.28 9.40
CA ARG A 166 1.17 -26.35 10.43
C ARG A 166 0.84 -25.00 11.05
N ARG A 167 1.80 -24.06 11.09
CA ARG A 167 1.65 -22.76 11.76
C ARG A 167 0.51 -21.94 11.15
N PHE A 168 0.40 -21.96 9.83
CA PHE A 168 -0.62 -21.23 9.07
C PHE A 168 -1.63 -22.15 8.38
N SER A 169 -1.82 -23.36 8.90
CA SER A 169 -2.69 -24.41 8.31
C SER A 169 -4.16 -24.02 8.10
N ARG A 170 -4.66 -22.91 8.69
CA ARG A 170 -6.03 -22.42 8.45
C ARG A 170 -6.10 -21.36 7.36
N LEU A 171 -4.96 -20.91 6.83
CA LEU A 171 -4.90 -20.03 5.67
C LEU A 171 -4.66 -20.90 4.44
N SER A 172 -5.64 -20.88 3.53
CA SER A 172 -5.47 -21.26 2.14
C SER A 172 -4.37 -20.43 1.47
N ASP A 173 -3.87 -20.92 0.35
CA ASP A 173 -2.85 -20.23 -0.44
C ASP A 173 -3.35 -18.86 -0.93
N GLY A 174 -4.63 -18.76 -1.32
CA GLY A 174 -5.26 -17.51 -1.70
C GLY A 174 -5.39 -16.51 -0.55
N ALA A 175 -5.71 -16.97 0.66
CA ALA A 175 -5.70 -16.10 1.85
C ALA A 175 -4.28 -15.60 2.19
N ARG A 176 -3.25 -16.43 2.02
CA ARG A 176 -1.85 -16.03 2.23
C ARG A 176 -1.41 -15.00 1.18
N ALA A 177 -1.72 -15.23 -0.09
CA ALA A 177 -1.45 -14.28 -1.16
C ALA A 177 -2.19 -12.94 -0.94
N GLU A 178 -3.44 -12.99 -0.49
CA GLU A 178 -4.21 -11.79 -0.16
C GLU A 178 -3.62 -11.04 1.05
N CYS A 179 -3.14 -11.74 2.10
CA CYS A 179 -2.37 -11.12 3.17
C CYS A 179 -1.12 -10.40 2.62
N ALA A 180 -0.34 -11.07 1.78
CA ALA A 180 0.89 -10.51 1.22
C ALA A 180 0.62 -9.25 0.38
N LEU A 181 -0.45 -9.24 -0.44
CA LEU A 181 -0.88 -8.05 -1.17
C LEU A 181 -1.22 -6.87 -0.24
N VAL A 182 -1.90 -7.12 0.87
CA VAL A 182 -2.18 -6.07 1.87
C VAL A 182 -0.87 -5.56 2.46
N VAL A 183 0.10 -6.42 2.80
CA VAL A 183 1.40 -5.99 3.33
C VAL A 183 2.14 -5.11 2.32
N VAL A 184 2.28 -5.54 1.06
CA VAL A 184 2.92 -4.77 -0.02
C VAL A 184 2.29 -3.39 -0.18
N LEU A 185 0.96 -3.35 -0.18
CA LEU A 185 0.21 -2.10 -0.30
C LEU A 185 0.51 -1.12 0.83
N PHE A 186 0.57 -1.61 2.07
CA PHE A 186 0.75 -0.75 3.23
C PHE A 186 2.20 -0.39 3.53
N VAL A 187 3.17 -1.24 3.19
CA VAL A 187 4.60 -0.85 3.16
C VAL A 187 4.78 0.37 2.26
N HIS A 188 4.23 0.30 1.03
CA HIS A 188 4.29 1.41 0.09
C HIS A 188 3.58 2.67 0.62
N MET A 189 2.33 2.54 1.06
CA MET A 189 1.52 3.67 1.54
C MET A 189 2.14 4.35 2.74
N ASN A 190 2.66 3.59 3.71
CA ASN A 190 3.32 4.17 4.88
C ASN A 190 4.56 4.98 4.47
N ARG A 191 5.41 4.45 3.58
CA ARG A 191 6.58 5.17 3.06
C ARG A 191 6.19 6.48 2.36
N VAL A 192 5.21 6.46 1.46
CA VAL A 192 4.79 7.67 0.72
C VAL A 192 4.13 8.70 1.63
N VAL A 193 3.24 8.27 2.53
CA VAL A 193 2.55 9.16 3.46
C VAL A 193 3.54 9.82 4.40
N SER A 194 4.45 9.04 5.01
CA SER A 194 5.46 9.59 5.91
C SER A 194 6.44 10.51 5.18
N ALA A 195 6.83 10.19 3.94
CA ALA A 195 7.76 11.00 3.15
C ALA A 195 7.17 12.29 2.57
N ILE A 196 5.86 12.34 2.28
CA ILE A 196 5.23 13.48 1.58
C ILE A 196 4.30 14.30 2.49
N LEU A 197 3.64 13.69 3.47
CA LEU A 197 2.72 14.39 4.39
C LEU A 197 3.30 14.56 5.80
N GLY A 198 4.24 13.70 6.20
CA GLY A 198 4.77 13.69 7.56
C GLY A 198 3.78 13.13 8.59
N GLU A 199 3.89 13.60 9.83
CA GLU A 199 3.32 12.92 11.01
C GLU A 199 1.85 13.24 11.33
N GLU A 200 1.24 14.28 10.75
CA GLU A 200 -0.06 14.80 11.22
C GLU A 200 -1.18 14.66 10.19
N MET A 201 -2.08 13.70 10.44
CA MET A 201 -3.26 13.42 9.61
C MET A 201 -4.19 14.63 9.51
N SER A 202 -4.42 15.30 10.62
CA SER A 202 -5.46 16.31 10.75
C SER A 202 -5.05 17.63 10.10
N THR A 203 -3.77 18.00 10.18
CA THR A 203 -3.20 19.07 9.36
C THR A 203 -3.34 18.74 7.87
N ALA A 204 -3.03 17.51 7.45
CA ALA A 204 -3.10 17.10 6.04
C ALA A 204 -4.53 17.01 5.49
N MET A 205 -5.46 16.38 6.22
CA MET A 205 -6.81 16.08 5.73
C MET A 205 -7.82 17.21 5.94
N PHE A 206 -7.70 17.94 7.05
CA PHE A 206 -8.70 18.93 7.44
C PHE A 206 -8.17 20.36 7.37
N SER A 207 -6.89 20.54 6.98
CA SER A 207 -6.21 21.84 6.97
C SER A 207 -6.36 22.59 8.30
N VAL A 208 -6.48 21.86 9.41
CA VAL A 208 -6.62 22.47 10.74
C VAL A 208 -5.25 22.85 11.30
N PRO A 209 -5.15 23.91 12.12
CA PRO A 209 -3.90 24.26 12.77
C PRO A 209 -3.36 23.10 13.64
N ARG A 210 -2.04 22.95 13.69
CA ARG A 210 -1.29 21.91 14.44
C ARG A 210 -1.77 21.70 15.89
N ALA A 211 -2.14 22.77 16.57
CA ALA A 211 -2.68 22.69 17.94
C ALA A 211 -4.04 21.96 18.00
N ALA A 212 -4.94 22.24 17.05
CA ALA A 212 -6.23 21.56 16.93
C ALA A 212 -6.05 20.13 16.42
N ALA A 213 -5.11 19.92 15.49
CA ALA A 213 -4.72 18.63 14.97
C ALA A 213 -4.37 17.63 16.09
N LYS A 214 -3.49 18.04 17.01
CA LYS A 214 -3.08 17.23 18.17
C LYS A 214 -4.25 16.83 19.07
N VAL A 215 -5.27 17.69 19.21
CA VAL A 215 -6.49 17.37 19.97
C VAL A 215 -7.36 16.38 19.20
N MET A 216 -7.51 16.58 17.89
CA MET A 216 -8.28 15.69 17.01
C MET A 216 -7.69 14.28 16.89
N GLU A 217 -6.36 14.18 17.00
CA GLU A 217 -5.61 12.91 16.94
C GLU A 217 -5.46 12.24 18.31
N SER A 218 -5.98 12.84 19.37
CA SER A 218 -6.01 12.18 20.67
C SER A 218 -6.80 10.87 20.58
N LYS A 219 -6.32 9.81 21.24
CA LYS A 219 -6.98 8.48 21.27
C LYS A 219 -8.48 8.58 21.59
N GLY A 220 -8.85 9.51 22.48
CA GLY A 220 -10.25 9.77 22.84
C GLY A 220 -11.08 10.30 21.67
N MET A 221 -10.56 11.28 20.92
CA MET A 221 -11.27 11.87 19.79
C MET A 221 -11.35 10.90 18.59
N VAL A 222 -10.29 10.14 18.30
CA VAL A 222 -10.32 9.11 17.24
C VAL A 222 -11.35 8.03 17.56
N GLN A 223 -11.41 7.55 18.81
CA GLN A 223 -12.43 6.59 19.24
C GLN A 223 -13.84 7.18 19.16
N PHE A 224 -14.01 8.45 19.55
CA PHE A 224 -15.28 9.16 19.43
C PHE A 224 -15.72 9.27 17.97
N MET A 225 -14.85 9.76 17.08
CA MET A 225 -15.13 9.88 15.64
C MET A 225 -15.41 8.51 15.01
N SER A 226 -14.68 7.46 15.37
CA SER A 226 -14.98 6.10 14.91
C SER A 226 -16.37 5.63 15.36
N ARG A 227 -16.80 5.95 16.59
CA ARG A 227 -18.17 5.65 17.05
C ARG A 227 -19.23 6.43 16.28
N VAL A 228 -19.00 7.72 16.06
CA VAL A 228 -19.94 8.61 15.35
C VAL A 228 -20.05 8.26 13.87
N MET A 229 -18.92 7.99 13.21
CA MET A 229 -18.86 7.71 11.77
C MET A 229 -19.22 6.27 11.43
N SER A 230 -19.11 5.34 12.37
CA SER A 230 -19.32 3.92 12.10
C SER A 230 -20.69 3.57 11.48
N PRO A 231 -21.84 4.16 11.85
CA PRO A 231 -23.10 3.90 11.17
C PRO A 231 -23.11 4.37 9.71
N LEU A 232 -22.43 5.49 9.42
CA LEU A 232 -22.26 5.99 8.06
C LEU A 232 -21.39 5.03 7.24
N LEU A 233 -20.25 4.62 7.82
CA LEU A 233 -19.29 3.72 7.19
C LEU A 233 -19.85 2.29 7.04
N SER A 234 -20.66 1.80 7.98
CA SER A 234 -21.23 0.44 7.96
C SER A 234 -22.10 0.17 6.74
N SER A 235 -22.84 1.18 6.26
CA SER A 235 -23.69 1.05 5.07
C SER A 235 -22.88 0.69 3.82
N SER A 236 -21.65 1.21 3.70
CA SER A 236 -20.75 0.92 2.57
C SER A 236 -20.19 -0.50 2.62
N PHE A 237 -20.23 -1.16 3.78
CA PHE A 237 -19.78 -2.55 3.96
C PHE A 237 -20.91 -3.58 3.78
N GLU A 238 -22.15 -3.15 3.53
CA GLU A 238 -23.27 -4.08 3.26
C GLU A 238 -23.32 -4.57 1.81
N THR A 239 -22.71 -3.82 0.89
CA THR A 239 -22.72 -4.19 -0.53
C THR A 239 -21.56 -5.14 -0.81
N LYS A 240 -21.90 -6.36 -1.24
CA LYS A 240 -20.92 -7.31 -1.78
C LYS A 240 -20.23 -6.67 -2.98
N LEU A 241 -18.92 -6.51 -2.92
CA LEU A 241 -18.14 -5.96 -4.03
C LEU A 241 -17.46 -7.10 -4.77
N GLU A 242 -17.70 -7.16 -6.08
CA GLU A 242 -17.20 -8.19 -6.96
C GLU A 242 -15.90 -7.76 -7.64
N ALA A 243 -15.14 -8.76 -8.11
CA ALA A 243 -13.92 -8.55 -8.87
C ALA A 243 -14.18 -7.68 -10.10
N GLY A 244 -13.18 -6.86 -10.46
CA GLY A 244 -13.29 -5.94 -11.59
C GLY A 244 -13.99 -4.62 -11.23
N LEU A 245 -14.03 -4.27 -9.93
CA LEU A 245 -14.53 -3.00 -9.40
C LEU A 245 -13.97 -1.79 -10.18
N THR A 246 -12.73 -1.92 -10.63
CA THR A 246 -11.98 -0.85 -11.32
C THR A 246 -11.78 -1.10 -12.81
N ALA A 247 -12.34 -2.16 -13.39
CA ALA A 247 -12.17 -2.52 -14.79
C ALA A 247 -12.57 -1.38 -15.75
N SER A 248 -13.69 -0.69 -15.46
CA SER A 248 -14.15 0.46 -16.25
C SER A 248 -13.20 1.67 -16.31
N LEU A 249 -12.19 1.73 -15.44
CA LEU A 249 -11.16 2.78 -15.49
C LEU A 249 -10.07 2.51 -16.53
N PHE A 250 -10.03 1.28 -17.04
CA PHE A 250 -9.15 0.83 -18.10
C PHE A 250 -10.01 0.34 -19.24
N PRO A 251 -10.69 1.26 -19.99
CA PRO A 251 -11.46 0.84 -21.15
C PRO A 251 -10.56 -0.03 -22.02
N ASN A 252 -11.07 -1.22 -22.36
CA ASN A 252 -10.38 -2.11 -23.28
C ASN A 252 -9.99 -1.28 -24.50
N ASN A 253 -8.70 -1.31 -24.86
CA ASN A 253 -8.29 -0.87 -26.18
C ASN A 253 -8.89 -1.89 -27.16
N ASP A 254 -10.18 -1.75 -27.47
CA ASP A 254 -10.96 -2.60 -28.38
C ASP A 254 -10.41 -2.56 -29.83
N ASP A 255 -9.35 -1.79 -30.08
CA ASP A 255 -8.62 -1.71 -31.34
C ASP A 255 -7.75 -2.96 -31.65
N GLY A 256 -7.99 -4.10 -30.99
CA GLY A 256 -7.25 -5.34 -31.26
C GLY A 256 -5.77 -5.30 -30.84
N ALA A 257 -5.33 -4.23 -30.18
CA ALA A 257 -4.03 -4.17 -29.53
C ALA A 257 -4.15 -4.80 -28.14
N ALA A 258 -3.59 -5.99 -27.97
CA ALA A 258 -3.36 -6.68 -26.70
C ALA A 258 -2.41 -5.92 -25.73
N GLY A 259 -2.47 -4.58 -25.70
CA GLY A 259 -1.31 -3.74 -25.41
C GLY A 259 -1.03 -3.48 -23.92
N ILE A 260 -2.01 -3.58 -23.02
CA ILE A 260 -1.79 -3.28 -21.59
C ILE A 260 -2.38 -4.37 -20.67
N SER A 261 -3.33 -5.16 -21.17
CA SER A 261 -4.08 -6.13 -20.34
C SER A 261 -3.30 -7.38 -19.93
N GLN A 262 -2.08 -7.62 -20.43
CA GLN A 262 -1.36 -8.88 -20.18
C GLN A 262 0.16 -8.74 -20.11
N ALA A 263 0.70 -7.62 -19.60
CA ALA A 263 2.11 -7.67 -19.21
C ALA A 263 2.25 -8.76 -18.13
N PRO A 264 2.97 -9.87 -18.40
CA PRO A 264 3.00 -10.99 -17.48
C PRO A 264 3.66 -10.54 -16.18
N LEU A 265 3.10 -10.96 -15.05
CA LEU A 265 3.73 -10.70 -13.76
C LEU A 265 5.14 -11.31 -13.73
N PRO A 266 6.12 -10.57 -13.20
CA PRO A 266 7.43 -11.13 -12.87
C PRO A 266 7.24 -12.39 -12.02
N PRO A 267 8.14 -13.40 -12.13
CA PRO A 267 8.00 -14.66 -11.40
C PRO A 267 7.71 -14.48 -9.90
N HIS A 268 8.38 -13.54 -9.23
CA HIS A 268 8.23 -13.28 -7.79
C HIS A 268 6.91 -12.61 -7.40
N LEU A 269 6.07 -12.18 -8.36
CA LEU A 269 4.75 -11.61 -8.13
C LEU A 269 3.61 -12.54 -8.57
N ARG A 270 3.90 -13.68 -9.19
CA ARG A 270 2.87 -14.54 -9.79
C ARG A 270 1.90 -15.12 -8.77
N GLY A 271 2.34 -15.33 -7.54
CA GLY A 271 1.49 -15.75 -6.41
C GLY A 271 0.30 -14.83 -6.16
N ALA A 272 0.31 -13.58 -6.65
CA ALA A 272 -0.87 -12.71 -6.62
C ALA A 272 -2.10 -13.32 -7.34
N LEU A 273 -1.91 -14.21 -8.31
CA LEU A 273 -3.00 -14.93 -8.97
C LEU A 273 -3.80 -15.81 -8.00
N LEU A 274 -3.15 -16.34 -6.95
CA LEU A 274 -3.82 -17.11 -5.90
C LEU A 274 -4.81 -16.23 -5.11
N ALA A 275 -4.55 -14.93 -5.02
CA ALA A 275 -5.48 -13.97 -4.42
C ALA A 275 -6.64 -13.59 -5.37
N GLY A 276 -6.58 -13.95 -6.65
CA GLY A 276 -7.60 -13.66 -7.66
C GLY A 276 -7.04 -12.92 -8.88
N VAL A 277 -7.59 -13.24 -10.06
CA VAL A 277 -7.12 -12.74 -11.36
C VAL A 277 -7.14 -11.21 -11.42
N GLU A 278 -8.21 -10.55 -10.98
CA GLU A 278 -8.29 -9.09 -11.04
C GLU A 278 -7.31 -8.37 -10.10
N ARG A 279 -6.96 -8.98 -8.96
CA ARG A 279 -5.91 -8.44 -8.06
C ARG A 279 -4.53 -8.56 -8.71
N ALA A 280 -4.26 -9.70 -9.35
CA ALA A 280 -3.05 -9.92 -10.13
C ALA A 280 -2.94 -8.95 -11.32
N ASN A 281 -4.04 -8.72 -12.05
CA ASN A 281 -4.12 -7.76 -13.14
C ASN A 281 -3.86 -6.33 -12.66
N ALA A 282 -4.43 -5.93 -11.53
CA ALA A 282 -4.18 -4.62 -10.93
C ALA A 282 -2.70 -4.44 -10.55
N LEU A 283 -2.08 -5.47 -9.96
CA LEU A 283 -0.66 -5.50 -9.64
C LEU A 283 0.22 -5.41 -10.90
N ALA A 284 -0.13 -6.15 -11.96
CA ALA A 284 0.58 -6.15 -13.24
C ALA A 284 0.55 -4.77 -13.91
N ARG A 285 -0.61 -4.11 -13.93
CA ARG A 285 -0.74 -2.74 -14.44
C ARG A 285 0.18 -1.77 -13.69
N LEU A 286 0.24 -1.89 -12.36
CA LEU A 286 1.09 -1.04 -11.52
C LEU A 286 2.58 -1.31 -11.73
N GLN A 287 3.00 -2.59 -11.78
CA GLN A 287 4.37 -2.98 -12.10
C GLN A 287 4.81 -2.45 -13.47
N HIS A 288 3.95 -2.58 -14.48
CA HIS A 288 4.21 -2.06 -15.81
C HIS A 288 4.43 -0.54 -15.81
N TRP A 289 3.64 0.21 -15.04
CA TRP A 289 3.86 1.64 -14.87
C TRP A 289 5.21 1.94 -14.21
N VAL A 290 5.58 1.23 -13.14
CA VAL A 290 6.87 1.42 -12.45
C VAL A 290 8.05 1.24 -13.42
N ASP A 291 8.00 0.20 -14.26
CA ASP A 291 9.06 -0.12 -15.21
C ASP A 291 9.14 0.88 -16.37
N ASN A 292 7.99 1.24 -16.96
CA ASN A 292 7.95 2.17 -18.10
C ASN A 292 8.22 3.60 -17.66
N TYR A 293 7.65 4.04 -16.53
CA TYR A 293 7.86 5.38 -16.01
C TYR A 293 9.34 5.64 -15.70
N CYS A 294 10.03 4.63 -15.15
CA CYS A 294 11.48 4.65 -14.98
C CYS A 294 12.21 4.88 -16.31
N LYS A 295 11.94 4.04 -17.32
CA LYS A 295 12.65 4.05 -18.60
C LYS A 295 12.36 5.29 -19.44
N GLU A 296 11.08 5.59 -19.65
CA GLU A 296 10.62 6.59 -20.60
C GLU A 296 10.63 7.99 -20.01
N THR A 297 10.28 8.14 -18.73
CA THR A 297 10.19 9.45 -18.08
C THR A 297 11.44 9.76 -17.27
N LEU A 298 11.74 8.98 -16.23
CA LEU A 298 12.81 9.34 -15.30
C LEU A 298 14.19 9.30 -15.97
N VAL A 299 14.51 8.22 -16.68
CA VAL A 299 15.77 8.08 -17.42
C VAL A 299 15.72 8.86 -18.73
N GLY A 300 14.61 8.79 -19.46
CA GLY A 300 14.46 9.47 -20.76
C GLY A 300 14.64 10.98 -20.68
N TYR A 301 14.15 11.63 -19.62
CA TYR A 301 14.33 13.07 -19.37
C TYR A 301 15.55 13.40 -18.50
N GLY A 302 16.38 12.43 -18.13
CA GLY A 302 17.58 12.66 -17.31
C GLY A 302 17.31 13.07 -15.87
N ILE A 303 16.10 12.84 -15.34
CA ILE A 303 15.74 13.09 -13.95
C ILE A 303 16.50 12.13 -13.04
N VAL A 304 16.51 10.85 -13.40
CA VAL A 304 17.26 9.79 -12.71
C VAL A 304 18.17 9.12 -13.72
N SER A 305 19.46 9.07 -13.44
CA SER A 305 20.43 8.40 -14.29
C SER A 305 20.38 6.87 -14.11
N LYS A 306 20.79 6.12 -15.14
CA LYS A 306 20.95 4.66 -15.04
C LYS A 306 21.96 4.28 -13.95
N ASN A 307 23.00 5.09 -13.74
CA ASN A 307 23.98 4.90 -12.69
C ASN A 307 23.35 5.04 -11.30
N LEU A 308 22.42 5.99 -11.12
CA LEU A 308 21.72 6.17 -9.84
C LEU A 308 20.82 4.98 -9.55
N ILE A 309 20.05 4.49 -10.53
CA ILE A 309 19.22 3.29 -10.34
C ILE A 309 20.09 2.08 -9.96
N ARG A 310 21.20 1.87 -10.66
CA ARG A 310 22.15 0.80 -10.36
C ARG A 310 22.73 0.94 -8.95
N PHE A 311 23.14 2.14 -8.57
CA PHE A 311 23.61 2.44 -7.22
C PHE A 311 22.55 2.06 -6.17
N LEU A 312 21.30 2.52 -6.34
CA LEU A 312 20.23 2.23 -5.40
C LEU A 312 19.91 0.72 -5.31
N ASP A 313 20.10 -0.03 -6.39
CA ASP A 313 19.87 -1.47 -6.40
C ASP A 313 21.00 -2.30 -5.79
N GLU A 314 22.25 -1.86 -5.95
CA GLU A 314 23.44 -2.69 -5.73
C GLU A 314 24.30 -2.24 -4.55
N ALA A 315 24.27 -0.97 -4.17
CA ALA A 315 25.28 -0.39 -3.29
C ALA A 315 25.23 -0.89 -1.84
N LYS A 316 24.13 -1.53 -1.44
CA LYS A 316 23.91 -2.06 -0.08
C LYS A 316 24.34 -1.06 1.01
N VAL A 317 24.04 0.22 0.81
CA VAL A 317 24.35 1.27 1.77
C VAL A 317 23.24 1.28 2.80
N SER A 318 23.51 0.66 3.94
CA SER A 318 22.62 0.68 5.09
C SER A 318 23.06 1.77 6.07
N PRO A 319 22.12 2.38 6.80
CA PRO A 319 22.48 3.28 7.88
C PRO A 319 23.09 2.47 9.05
N PRO A 320 23.83 3.10 9.97
CA PRO A 320 24.43 2.40 11.13
C PRO A 320 23.37 1.63 11.94
N GLU A 321 23.69 0.45 12.50
CA GLU A 321 22.70 -0.43 13.17
C GLU A 321 21.88 0.27 14.29
N PHE A 322 22.42 1.30 14.93
CA PHE A 322 21.76 2.05 16.01
C PHE A 322 21.09 3.36 15.56
N SER A 323 21.20 3.71 14.27
CA SER A 323 20.74 5.00 13.72
C SER A 323 19.23 5.11 13.56
N ILE A 324 18.51 3.98 13.48
CA ILE A 324 17.06 3.95 13.24
C ILE A 324 16.28 4.74 14.32
N TYR A 325 16.89 4.94 15.49
CA TYR A 325 16.27 5.62 16.62
C TYR A 325 16.54 7.13 16.71
N SER A 326 17.40 7.70 15.86
CA SER A 326 17.71 9.14 15.88
C SER A 326 17.66 9.74 14.47
N PRO A 327 16.70 10.64 14.18
CA PRO A 327 16.67 11.41 12.95
C PRO A 327 18.00 12.11 12.66
N GLU A 328 18.70 12.62 13.67
CA GLU A 328 19.97 13.32 13.52
C GLU A 328 21.07 12.41 12.96
N VAL A 329 21.18 11.17 13.44
CA VAL A 329 22.17 10.20 12.95
C VAL A 329 21.85 9.79 11.51
N LEU A 330 20.57 9.62 11.16
CA LEU A 330 20.15 9.31 9.78
C LEU A 330 20.44 10.47 8.82
N LEU A 331 20.27 11.71 9.27
CA LEU A 331 20.61 12.90 8.50
C LEU A 331 22.12 13.04 8.30
N GLU A 332 22.92 12.73 9.32
CA GLU A 332 24.37 12.71 9.21
C GLU A 332 24.81 11.67 8.19
N TRP A 333 24.31 10.44 8.29
CA TRP A 333 24.56 9.38 7.32
C TRP A 333 24.17 9.77 5.88
N ALA A 334 23.02 10.42 5.71
CA ALA A 334 22.57 10.90 4.41
C ALA A 334 23.41 12.09 3.88
N ASP A 335 24.04 12.88 4.75
CA ASP A 335 24.93 14.00 4.38
C ASP A 335 26.35 13.56 4.07
N THR A 336 26.85 12.50 4.73
CA THR A 336 28.26 12.09 4.69
C THR A 336 28.43 10.80 3.90
N ASP A 337 27.95 9.68 4.44
CA ASP A 337 28.20 8.34 3.92
C ASP A 337 27.56 8.14 2.54
N VAL A 338 26.30 8.57 2.37
CA VAL A 338 25.57 8.37 1.12
C VAL A 338 26.24 9.10 -0.06
N PRO A 339 26.55 10.42 0.02
CA PRO A 339 27.27 11.11 -1.05
C PRO A 339 28.68 10.58 -1.26
N GLU A 340 29.40 10.17 -0.21
CA GLU A 340 30.73 9.56 -0.36
C GLU A 340 30.65 8.26 -1.15
N LYS A 341 29.69 7.38 -0.83
CA LYS A 341 29.46 6.13 -1.56
C LYS A 341 29.04 6.38 -3.01
N MET A 342 28.20 7.38 -3.26
CA MET A 342 27.83 7.77 -4.62
C MET A 342 29.02 8.30 -5.43
N LYS A 343 29.92 9.07 -4.81
CA LYS A 343 31.17 9.52 -5.45
C LYS A 343 32.09 8.36 -5.79
N GLN A 344 32.22 7.37 -4.90
CA GLN A 344 32.99 6.16 -5.14
C GLN A 344 32.43 5.33 -6.32
N TRP A 345 31.10 5.34 -6.51
CA TRP A 345 30.44 4.65 -7.63
C TRP A 345 30.72 5.30 -9.00
N GLY A 346 31.01 6.60 -9.01
CA GLY A 346 31.31 7.39 -10.20
C GLY A 346 30.06 7.76 -11.03
N GLY A 347 30.16 8.91 -11.72
CA GLY A 347 29.15 9.32 -12.71
C GLY A 347 27.80 9.79 -12.13
N LEU A 348 27.78 10.27 -10.89
CA LEU A 348 26.63 10.91 -10.25
C LEU A 348 26.96 12.36 -9.91
N ASP A 349 26.31 13.31 -10.58
CA ASP A 349 26.43 14.74 -10.27
C ASP A 349 25.72 15.09 -8.95
N ALA A 350 25.82 16.36 -8.54
CA ALA A 350 25.21 16.83 -7.30
C ALA A 350 23.68 16.64 -7.27
N SER A 351 23.00 16.84 -8.40
CA SER A 351 21.56 16.65 -8.52
C SER A 351 21.17 15.18 -8.31
N GLN A 352 21.90 14.26 -8.94
CA GLN A 352 21.71 12.82 -8.74
C GLN A 352 22.01 12.39 -7.30
N GLN A 353 23.01 13.00 -6.65
CA GLN A 353 23.30 12.73 -5.24
C GLN A 353 22.15 13.16 -4.32
N THR A 354 21.58 14.35 -4.54
CA THR A 354 20.41 14.83 -3.81
C THR A 354 19.20 13.89 -4.00
N ILE A 355 18.90 13.51 -5.24
CA ILE A 355 17.80 12.59 -5.53
C ILE A 355 18.04 11.25 -4.83
N GLY A 356 19.24 10.69 -4.97
CA GLY A 356 19.60 9.42 -4.36
C GLY A 356 19.48 9.43 -2.83
N ALA A 357 19.94 10.48 -2.16
CA ALA A 357 19.81 10.61 -0.71
C ALA A 357 18.34 10.62 -0.26
N VAL A 358 17.46 11.35 -0.96
CA VAL A 358 16.02 11.35 -0.64
C VAL A 358 15.38 9.99 -0.88
N LEU A 359 15.74 9.29 -1.97
CA LEU A 359 15.20 7.97 -2.27
C LEU A 359 15.65 6.92 -1.23
N MET A 360 16.89 7.00 -0.77
CA MET A 360 17.39 6.15 0.31
C MET A 360 16.69 6.46 1.64
N LEU A 361 16.53 7.73 2.00
CA LEU A 361 15.76 8.13 3.19
C LEU A 361 14.30 7.66 3.10
N THR A 362 13.70 7.67 1.91
CA THR A 362 12.34 7.15 1.70
C THR A 362 12.25 5.65 1.99
N GLU A 363 13.31 4.88 1.74
CA GLU A 363 13.40 3.45 2.05
C GLU A 363 13.54 3.22 3.56
N VAL A 364 14.51 3.87 4.20
CA VAL A 364 14.94 3.52 5.57
C VAL A 364 14.23 4.31 6.68
N ALA A 365 13.82 5.55 6.39
CA ALA A 365 13.26 6.47 7.38
C ALA A 365 12.41 7.55 6.70
N PRO A 366 11.30 7.18 6.04
CA PRO A 366 10.50 8.10 5.23
C PRO A 366 10.02 9.33 6.01
N GLN A 367 9.76 9.21 7.30
CA GLN A 367 9.40 10.32 8.19
C GLN A 367 10.46 11.43 8.27
N VAL A 368 11.74 11.09 8.06
CA VAL A 368 12.85 12.05 8.05
C VAL A 368 12.79 12.94 6.81
N VAL A 369 12.29 12.42 5.68
CA VAL A 369 12.20 13.17 4.42
C VAL A 369 11.34 14.43 4.58
N HIS A 370 10.14 14.30 5.15
CA HIS A 370 9.23 15.44 5.31
C HIS A 370 9.55 16.30 6.54
N SER A 371 9.86 15.66 7.67
CA SER A 371 10.11 16.41 8.93
C SER A 371 11.34 17.30 8.84
N GLN A 372 12.30 16.94 7.99
CA GLN A 372 13.56 17.67 7.82
C GLN A 372 13.55 18.36 6.46
N THR A 373 13.00 19.57 6.44
CA THR A 373 12.58 20.25 5.21
C THR A 373 13.70 20.38 4.19
N ARG A 374 14.98 20.49 4.58
CA ARG A 374 16.09 20.71 3.64
C ARG A 374 16.19 19.70 2.50
N TYR A 375 15.93 18.42 2.75
CA TYR A 375 16.05 17.37 1.73
C TYR A 375 14.89 17.42 0.75
N TRP A 376 13.68 17.50 1.29
CA TRP A 376 12.48 17.70 0.51
C TRP A 376 12.53 19.02 -0.28
N ASP A 377 12.90 20.12 0.35
CA ASP A 377 13.05 21.45 -0.24
C ASP A 377 14.09 21.43 -1.37
N SER A 378 15.22 20.75 -1.18
CA SER A 378 16.24 20.60 -2.23
C SER A 378 15.71 19.80 -3.41
N LEU A 379 14.97 18.71 -3.16
CA LEU A 379 14.36 17.92 -4.22
C LEU A 379 13.27 18.71 -4.96
N VAL A 380 12.45 19.48 -4.24
CA VAL A 380 11.41 20.35 -4.80
C VAL A 380 12.04 21.51 -5.59
N GLN A 381 13.13 22.09 -5.11
CA GLN A 381 13.87 23.12 -5.84
C GLN A 381 14.46 22.56 -7.14
N LEU A 382 14.96 21.32 -7.10
CA LEU A 382 15.57 20.65 -8.24
C LEU A 382 14.53 20.23 -9.30
N LEU A 383 13.42 19.62 -8.89
CA LEU A 383 12.48 18.95 -9.79
C LEU A 383 11.11 19.65 -9.92
N GLY A 384 10.82 20.59 -9.03
CA GLY A 384 9.45 21.06 -8.78
C GLY A 384 8.64 20.08 -7.94
N ASN A 385 7.65 20.60 -7.22
CA ASN A 385 6.88 19.82 -6.24
C ASN A 385 6.21 18.56 -6.83
N LYS A 386 5.56 18.69 -8.00
CA LYS A 386 4.86 17.58 -8.66
C LYS A 386 5.82 16.42 -9.00
N MET A 387 6.98 16.73 -9.56
CA MET A 387 7.95 15.70 -9.96
C MET A 387 8.67 15.11 -8.74
N ALA A 388 9.03 15.92 -7.73
CA ALA A 388 9.58 15.44 -6.47
C ALA A 388 8.66 14.39 -5.81
N ARG A 389 7.36 14.68 -5.69
CA ARG A 389 6.35 13.73 -5.21
C ARG A 389 6.26 12.48 -6.08
N THR A 390 6.27 12.65 -7.40
CA THR A 390 6.16 11.52 -8.35
C THR A 390 7.36 10.58 -8.25
N VAL A 391 8.58 11.10 -8.07
CA VAL A 391 9.81 10.32 -7.89
C VAL A 391 9.77 9.50 -6.59
N VAL A 392 9.30 10.09 -5.48
CA VAL A 392 9.12 9.38 -4.20
C VAL A 392 8.06 8.27 -4.31
N VAL A 393 6.91 8.56 -4.94
CA VAL A 393 5.86 7.56 -5.21
C VAL A 393 6.40 6.41 -6.05
N TRP A 394 7.09 6.73 -7.14
CA TRP A 394 7.69 5.73 -8.03
C TRP A 394 8.68 4.83 -7.28
N TRP A 395 9.61 5.42 -6.53
CA TRP A 395 10.63 4.66 -5.81
C TRP A 395 10.02 3.75 -4.74
N SER A 396 9.08 4.28 -3.95
CA SER A 396 8.39 3.49 -2.93
C SER A 396 7.62 2.31 -3.54
N LEU A 397 6.90 2.52 -4.66
CA LEU A 397 6.23 1.43 -5.38
C LEU A 397 7.22 0.40 -5.88
N ARG A 398 8.31 0.85 -6.50
CA ARG A 398 9.34 -0.03 -7.03
C ARG A 398 9.93 -0.94 -5.95
N LEU A 399 10.27 -0.38 -4.79
CA LEU A 399 10.78 -1.16 -3.66
C LEU A 399 9.75 -2.16 -3.16
N ALA A 400 8.52 -1.73 -2.89
CA ALA A 400 7.47 -2.60 -2.37
C ALA A 400 7.16 -3.77 -3.32
N LEU A 401 7.18 -3.55 -4.63
CA LEU A 401 6.96 -4.60 -5.63
C LEU A 401 8.18 -5.50 -5.83
N LYS A 402 9.40 -4.95 -5.75
CA LYS A 402 10.64 -5.75 -5.82
C LYS A 402 10.78 -6.67 -4.60
N GLU A 403 10.34 -6.21 -3.44
CA GLU A 403 10.49 -6.89 -2.16
C GLU A 403 9.25 -7.69 -1.76
N ALA A 404 8.25 -7.84 -2.62
CA ALA A 404 6.93 -8.43 -2.30
C ALA A 404 6.98 -9.93 -1.90
N LYS A 405 7.43 -10.21 -0.68
CA LYS A 405 7.51 -11.55 -0.10
C LYS A 405 6.13 -12.18 0.07
N GLY A 406 6.05 -13.49 -0.08
CA GLY A 406 4.79 -14.26 0.02
C GLY A 406 3.97 -14.28 -1.26
N LEU A 407 4.36 -13.51 -2.30
CA LEU A 407 3.82 -13.59 -3.66
C LEU A 407 4.70 -14.40 -4.63
N ASP A 408 5.83 -14.89 -4.14
CA ASP A 408 6.81 -15.72 -4.85
C ASP A 408 6.44 -17.21 -4.89
N GLN A 409 5.24 -17.56 -4.42
CA GLN A 409 4.73 -18.93 -4.43
C GLN A 409 4.68 -19.48 -5.87
N GLU A 410 5.26 -20.67 -6.06
CA GLU A 410 5.13 -21.40 -7.32
C GLU A 410 3.67 -21.80 -7.55
N ILE A 411 3.11 -21.35 -8.66
CA ILE A 411 1.80 -21.79 -9.13
C ILE A 411 2.04 -22.89 -10.14
N ASP A 412 1.59 -24.11 -9.82
CA ASP A 412 1.69 -25.21 -10.77
C ASP A 412 0.88 -24.90 -12.04
N ALA A 413 1.29 -25.50 -13.17
CA ALA A 413 0.70 -25.20 -14.46
C ALA A 413 -0.82 -25.49 -14.51
N GLN A 414 -1.30 -26.49 -13.76
CA GLN A 414 -2.71 -26.85 -13.74
C GLN A 414 -3.53 -25.80 -12.99
N THR A 415 -3.05 -25.35 -11.83
CA THR A 415 -3.64 -24.25 -11.06
C THR A 415 -3.65 -22.96 -11.90
N MET A 416 -2.56 -22.66 -12.60
CA MET A 416 -2.47 -21.49 -13.47
C MET A 416 -3.51 -21.54 -14.60
N MET A 417 -3.65 -22.68 -15.29
CA MET A 417 -4.65 -22.85 -16.36
C MET A 417 -6.08 -22.75 -15.82
N GLY A 418 -6.34 -23.28 -14.62
CA GLY A 418 -7.63 -23.16 -13.96
C GLY A 418 -7.98 -21.71 -13.62
N LEU A 419 -7.02 -20.94 -13.11
CA LEU A 419 -7.20 -19.52 -12.78
C LEU A 419 -7.41 -18.67 -14.03
N LEU A 420 -6.69 -18.93 -15.12
CA LEU A 420 -6.82 -18.16 -16.38
C LEU A 420 -8.11 -18.48 -17.16
N SER A 421 -8.80 -19.56 -16.82
CA SER A 421 -10.08 -19.93 -17.45
C SER A 421 -11.31 -19.29 -16.80
N GLN A 422 -11.14 -18.67 -15.63
CA GLN A 422 -12.15 -17.92 -14.88
C GLN A 422 -12.11 -16.45 -15.31
#